data_AF-A0A8B6E6G1-F1
#
_entry.id   AF-A0A8B6E6G1-F1
#
_cell.length_a   1.000
_cell.length_b   1.000
_cell.length_c   1.000
_cell.angle_alpha   90.00
_cell.angle_beta   90.00
_cell.angle_gamma   90.00
#
_symmetry.space_group_name_H-M   'P 1'
#
loop_
_entity.id
_entity.type
_entity.pdbx_description
1 polymer ?
#
loop_
_entity_poly.entity_id
_entity_poly.type
_entity_poly.pdbx_seq_one_letter_code
_entity_poly.pdbx_strand_id
1 'polypeptide(L)'
;MVNLFFESATKKLVDNYDYDKRDRRTKENLKCAFKTARKTFDKRLRQEERIFTAERKHRIQTLNTSNPKEFWREIKKLGPGRTKTVIDSVILEDGGYSNDPNVILSRWKEEYSKLFSGNNEEINDEFIKQLKTINEQWEEELCAAELCAANIQHISDMNEPISLEETKTALRHATNE
;
A
#
# COMPACT_ATOMS: atom_id res chain seq x y z
N MET A 1 21.39 22.31 19.51
CA MET A 1 20.80 23.64 19.77
C MET A 1 19.52 23.86 18.93
N VAL A 2 18.52 22.98 19.03
CA VAL A 2 17.22 23.14 18.32
C VAL A 2 16.01 22.95 19.26
N ASN A 3 16.21 22.40 20.47
CA ASN A 3 15.11 22.06 21.38
C ASN A 3 14.54 23.21 22.22
N LEU A 4 15.20 24.37 22.31
CA LEU A 4 14.75 25.46 23.21
C LEU A 4 13.71 26.40 22.57
N PHE A 5 13.48 26.34 21.25
CA PHE A 5 12.54 27.24 20.59
C PHE A 5 11.10 26.72 20.59
N PHE A 6 10.91 25.39 20.67
CA PHE A 6 9.58 24.78 20.67
C PHE A 6 8.86 24.84 22.03
N GLU A 7 9.59 24.83 23.15
CA GLU A 7 8.99 24.87 24.50
C GLU A 7 8.44 26.25 24.88
N SER A 8 9.00 27.34 24.34
CA SER A 8 8.53 28.70 24.63
C SER A 8 7.21 29.04 23.92
N ALA A 9 7.00 28.45 22.73
CA ALA A 9 5.78 28.65 21.95
C ALA A 9 4.56 27.91 22.52
N THR A 10 4.77 26.74 23.13
CA THR A 10 3.67 25.95 23.73
C THR A 10 3.23 26.50 25.08
N LYS A 11 4.14 27.10 25.86
CA LYS A 11 3.83 27.62 27.20
C LYS A 11 2.90 28.85 27.17
N LYS A 12 3.03 29.73 26.17
CA LYS A 12 2.13 30.89 25.99
C LYS A 12 0.72 30.55 25.52
N LEU A 13 0.47 29.31 25.07
CA LEU A 13 -0.85 28.86 24.62
C LEU A 13 -1.73 28.31 25.75
N VAL A 14 -1.13 27.97 26.90
CA VAL A 14 -1.84 27.29 28.01
C VAL A 14 -2.41 28.28 29.02
N ASP A 15 -1.77 29.43 29.23
CA ASP A 15 -2.09 30.35 30.33
C ASP A 15 -3.22 31.36 30.04
N ASN A 16 -3.97 31.20 28.94
CA ASN A 16 -5.03 32.14 28.53
C ASN A 16 -6.38 31.45 28.22
N TYR A 17 -6.67 30.34 28.90
CA TYR A 17 -7.96 29.66 28.84
C TYR A 17 -8.82 30.01 30.07
N ASP A 18 -9.21 31.28 30.17
CA ASP A 18 -10.40 31.64 30.95
C ASP A 18 -11.63 31.15 30.15
N TYR A 19 -12.12 29.97 30.52
CA TYR A 19 -13.13 29.21 29.79
C TYR A 19 -14.52 29.82 30.03
N ASP A 20 -14.76 31.04 29.52
CA ASP A 20 -16.10 31.62 29.55
C ASP A 20 -17.00 30.78 28.62
N LYS A 21 -18.08 30.25 29.20
CA LYS A 21 -18.97 29.21 28.63
C LYS A 21 -19.79 29.70 27.42
N ARG A 22 -19.39 30.79 26.77
CA ARG A 22 -20.30 31.66 26.01
C ARG A 22 -20.12 31.73 24.50
N ASP A 23 -19.28 30.91 23.88
CA ASP A 23 -19.31 30.85 22.42
C ASP A 23 -19.16 29.45 21.82
N ARG A 24 -20.28 28.72 21.85
CA ARG A 24 -20.46 27.45 21.13
C ARG A 24 -20.04 27.58 19.66
N ARG A 25 -20.30 28.73 19.02
CA ARG A 25 -19.96 28.95 17.61
C ARG A 25 -18.45 29.05 17.42
N THR A 26 -17.75 29.77 18.29
CA THR A 26 -16.27 29.80 18.27
C THR A 26 -15.67 28.41 18.49
N LYS A 27 -16.20 27.62 19.43
CA LYS A 27 -15.75 26.23 19.63
C LYS A 27 -16.01 25.34 18.42
N GLU A 28 -17.16 25.47 17.78
CA GLU A 28 -17.52 24.75 16.54
C GLU A 28 -16.56 25.13 15.40
N ASN A 29 -16.29 26.43 15.24
CA ASN A 29 -15.37 26.97 14.24
C ASN A 29 -13.94 26.45 14.44
N LEU A 30 -13.42 26.47 15.68
CA LEU A 30 -12.10 25.92 16.00
C LEU A 30 -12.03 24.41 15.74
N LYS A 31 -13.08 23.67 16.07
CA LYS A 31 -13.18 22.23 15.78
C LYS A 31 -13.18 21.96 14.28
N CYS A 32 -13.91 22.76 13.50
CA CYS A 32 -13.91 22.68 12.04
C CYS A 32 -12.53 23.02 11.45
N ALA A 33 -11.90 24.10 11.92
CA ALA A 33 -10.56 24.50 11.50
C ALA A 33 -9.53 23.39 11.78
N PHE A 34 -9.56 22.81 12.98
CA PHE A 34 -8.70 21.68 13.34
C PHE A 34 -8.92 20.46 12.44
N LYS A 35 -10.18 20.06 12.20
CA LYS A 35 -10.50 18.94 11.31
C LYS A 35 -9.99 19.18 9.90
N THR A 36 -10.14 20.40 9.37
CA THR A 36 -9.65 20.77 8.05
C THR A 36 -8.11 20.75 8.00
N ALA A 37 -7.44 21.34 8.99
CA ALA A 37 -5.99 21.31 9.08
C ALA A 37 -5.43 19.88 9.15
N ARG A 38 -6.04 19.02 9.97
CA ARG A 38 -5.71 17.60 10.06
C ARG A 38 -5.92 16.88 8.73
N LYS A 39 -7.07 17.05 8.08
CA LYS A 39 -7.34 16.44 6.76
C LYS A 39 -6.30 16.87 5.72
N THR A 40 -5.91 18.15 5.71
CA THR A 40 -4.89 18.67 4.79
C THR A 40 -3.52 18.09 5.09
N PHE A 41 -3.13 17.98 6.36
CA PHE A 41 -1.89 17.34 6.79
C PHE A 41 -1.87 15.86 6.38
N ASP A 42 -2.90 15.09 6.73
CA ASP A 42 -3.00 13.67 6.40
C ASP A 42 -3.03 13.43 4.87
N LYS A 43 -3.58 14.37 4.10
CA LYS A 43 -3.54 14.33 2.63
C LYS A 43 -2.12 14.55 2.12
N ARG A 44 -1.41 15.56 2.61
CA ARG A 44 -0.02 15.83 2.22
C ARG A 44 0.90 14.68 2.61
N LEU A 45 0.77 14.16 3.83
CA LEU A 45 1.54 13.00 4.30
C LEU A 45 1.40 11.81 3.35
N ARG A 46 0.16 11.44 2.99
CA ARG A 46 -0.09 10.34 2.03
C ARG A 46 0.46 10.64 0.63
N GLN A 47 0.47 11.90 0.20
CA GLN A 47 1.09 12.28 -1.07
C GLN A 47 2.59 12.07 -1.04
N GLU A 48 3.27 12.58 -0.01
CA GLU A 48 4.72 12.41 0.20
C GLU A 48 5.09 10.93 0.33
N GLU A 49 4.31 10.13 1.05
CA GLU A 49 4.52 8.68 1.16
C GLU A 49 4.43 7.97 -0.20
N ARG A 50 3.46 8.36 -1.04
CA ARG A 50 3.32 7.81 -2.40
C ARG A 50 4.49 8.21 -3.28
N ILE A 51 4.90 9.48 -3.23
CA ILE A 51 6.05 10.00 -3.99
C ILE A 51 7.31 9.24 -3.57
N PHE A 52 7.60 9.18 -2.28
CA PHE A 52 8.75 8.44 -1.75
C PHE A 52 8.75 6.97 -2.16
N THR A 53 7.58 6.30 -2.09
CA THR A 53 7.44 4.90 -2.50
C THR A 53 7.66 4.72 -4.00
N ALA A 54 7.12 5.63 -4.83
CA ALA A 54 7.28 5.61 -6.28
C ALA A 54 8.73 5.86 -6.70
N GLU A 55 9.38 6.89 -6.15
CA GLU A 55 10.79 7.20 -6.39
C GLU A 55 11.69 6.03 -6.00
N ARG A 56 11.40 5.40 -4.86
CA ARG A 56 12.15 4.26 -4.38
C ARG A 56 11.97 3.03 -5.26
N LYS A 57 10.75 2.76 -5.75
CA LYS A 57 10.50 1.70 -6.73
C LYS A 57 11.26 1.98 -8.03
N HIS A 58 11.20 3.22 -8.52
CA HIS A 58 11.92 3.64 -9.72
C HIS A 58 13.44 3.49 -9.56
N ARG A 59 13.99 3.87 -8.40
CA ARG A 59 15.41 3.66 -8.09
C ARG A 59 15.82 2.20 -8.17
N ILE A 60 14.99 1.27 -7.69
CA ILE A 60 15.28 -0.16 -7.73
C ILE A 60 15.19 -0.71 -9.16
N GLN A 61 14.22 -0.25 -9.94
CA GLN A 61 14.08 -0.63 -11.36
C GLN A 61 15.25 -0.14 -12.21
N THR A 62 15.75 1.06 -11.92
CA THR A 62 16.91 1.66 -12.62
C THR A 62 18.25 1.22 -12.04
N LEU A 63 18.25 0.42 -10.96
CA LEU A 63 19.45 -0.06 -10.29
C LEU A 63 20.15 -1.12 -11.15
N ASN A 64 20.94 -0.67 -12.12
CA ASN A 64 21.81 -1.54 -12.90
C ASN A 64 23.17 -1.68 -12.17
N THR A 65 23.19 -2.48 -11.11
CA THR A 65 24.43 -2.76 -10.36
C THR A 65 25.08 -4.04 -10.85
N SER A 66 26.37 -3.99 -11.21
CA SER A 66 27.18 -5.19 -11.45
C SER A 66 27.34 -6.08 -10.21
N ASN A 67 27.04 -5.55 -9.02
CA ASN A 67 27.11 -6.27 -7.76
C ASN A 67 25.71 -6.74 -7.30
N PRO A 68 25.38 -8.04 -7.42
CA PRO A 68 24.06 -8.56 -7.04
C PRO A 68 23.75 -8.39 -5.54
N LYS A 69 24.77 -8.26 -4.66
CA LYS A 69 24.53 -8.05 -3.22
C LYS A 69 23.86 -6.70 -2.93
N GLU A 70 24.14 -5.69 -3.74
CA GLU A 70 23.56 -4.35 -3.55
C GLU A 70 22.10 -4.31 -3.98
N PHE A 71 21.78 -4.97 -5.09
CA PHE A 71 20.40 -5.19 -5.53
C PHE A 71 19.56 -5.85 -4.43
N TRP A 72 20.03 -6.99 -3.90
CA TRP A 72 19.33 -7.70 -2.83
C TRP A 72 19.21 -6.88 -1.54
N ARG A 73 20.21 -6.04 -1.23
CA ARG A 73 20.16 -5.13 -0.08
C ARG A 73 19.05 -4.10 -0.23
N GLU A 74 18.84 -3.52 -1.42
CA GLU A 74 17.75 -2.57 -1.68
C GLU A 74 16.37 -3.25 -1.71
N ILE A 75 16.28 -4.43 -2.34
CA ILE A 75 15.06 -5.26 -2.32
C ILE A 75 14.65 -5.61 -0.89
N LYS A 76 15.61 -5.99 -0.03
CA LYS A 76 15.34 -6.37 1.37
C LYS A 76 14.73 -5.24 2.18
N LYS A 77 15.00 -3.98 1.81
CA LYS A 77 14.39 -2.83 2.49
C LYS A 77 12.91 -2.69 2.12
N LEU A 78 12.44 -3.22 0.97
CA LEU A 78 11.05 -3.09 0.49
C LEU A 78 10.06 -3.97 1.27
N GLY A 79 10.54 -5.05 1.88
CA GLY A 79 9.69 -5.89 2.70
C GLY A 79 9.18 -5.15 3.93
N PRO A 80 8.07 -5.62 4.55
CA PRO A 80 7.74 -5.20 5.91
C PRO A 80 9.00 -5.33 6.75
N GLY A 81 9.35 -4.28 7.48
CA GLY A 81 10.52 -4.30 8.36
C GLY A 81 10.47 -5.58 9.19
N ARG A 82 11.62 -6.13 9.57
CA ARG A 82 11.69 -7.31 10.45
C ARG A 82 11.12 -6.92 11.84
N THR A 83 9.82 -6.75 11.96
CA THR A 83 9.13 -7.05 13.20
C THR A 83 9.49 -8.51 13.42
N LYS A 84 10.21 -8.79 14.52
CA LYS A 84 10.41 -10.16 14.98
C LYS A 84 9.02 -10.68 15.34
N THR A 85 8.24 -11.09 14.33
CA THR A 85 7.05 -11.89 14.54
C THR A 85 7.61 -13.25 14.89
N VAL A 86 7.90 -13.43 16.18
CA VAL A 86 8.37 -14.71 16.66
C VAL A 86 7.16 -15.62 16.61
N ILE A 87 7.23 -16.64 15.76
CA ILE A 87 6.21 -17.68 15.71
C ILE A 87 6.52 -18.57 16.91
N ASP A 88 5.99 -18.16 18.07
CA ASP A 88 6.41 -18.71 19.37
C ASP A 88 5.62 -19.94 19.80
N SER A 89 4.60 -20.37 19.06
CA SER A 89 3.74 -21.46 19.52
C SER A 89 3.04 -22.22 18.41
N VAL A 90 2.85 -23.52 18.62
CA VAL A 90 2.01 -24.39 17.79
C VAL A 90 0.94 -25.06 18.67
N ILE A 91 -0.26 -25.24 18.10
CA ILE A 91 -1.39 -25.91 18.77
C ILE A 91 -1.18 -27.44 18.69
N LEU A 92 -1.27 -28.08 19.84
CA LEU A 92 -1.20 -29.54 20.00
C LEU A 92 -2.61 -30.15 19.85
N GLU A 93 -2.65 -31.47 19.64
CA GLU A 93 -3.91 -32.20 19.38
C GLU A 93 -4.85 -32.26 20.59
N ASP A 94 -4.33 -32.05 21.80
CA ASP A 94 -5.09 -31.91 23.04
C ASP A 94 -5.67 -30.49 23.24
N GLY A 95 -5.45 -29.59 22.27
CA GLY A 95 -5.84 -28.18 22.35
C GLY A 95 -4.87 -27.30 23.15
N GLY A 96 -3.74 -27.85 23.61
CA GLY A 96 -2.66 -27.11 24.26
C GLY A 96 -1.79 -26.33 23.28
N TYR A 97 -0.86 -25.53 23.81
CA TYR A 97 0.16 -24.82 23.02
C TYR A 97 1.56 -25.27 23.44
N SER A 98 2.45 -25.48 22.47
CA SER A 98 3.86 -25.75 22.71
C SER A 98 4.74 -24.65 22.12
N ASN A 99 5.72 -24.20 22.92
CA ASN A 99 6.72 -23.20 22.54
C ASN A 99 8.11 -23.84 22.34
N ASP A 100 8.23 -25.17 22.41
CA ASP A 100 9.50 -25.87 22.17
C ASP A 100 9.83 -25.83 20.67
N PRO A 101 10.98 -25.24 20.27
CA PRO A 101 11.39 -25.17 18.87
C PRO A 101 11.39 -26.53 18.16
N ASN A 102 11.74 -27.62 18.85
CA ASN A 102 11.78 -28.95 18.25
C ASN A 102 10.37 -29.46 17.92
N VAL A 103 9.40 -29.15 18.78
CA VAL A 103 7.99 -29.51 18.59
C VAL A 103 7.38 -28.68 17.46
N ILE A 104 7.66 -27.36 17.45
CA ILE A 104 7.22 -26.44 16.39
C ILE A 104 7.73 -26.91 15.03
N LEU A 105 9.03 -27.19 14.91
CA LEU A 105 9.65 -27.64 13.67
C LEU A 105 9.09 -28.99 13.20
N SER A 106 8.90 -29.94 14.12
CA SER A 106 8.38 -31.26 13.79
C SER A 106 6.94 -31.17 13.27
N ARG A 107 6.10 -30.37 13.93
CA ARG A 107 4.71 -30.19 13.51
C ARG A 107 4.61 -29.44 12.18
N TRP A 108 5.40 -28.39 12.00
CA TRP A 108 5.49 -27.67 10.72
C TRP A 108 5.92 -28.59 9.59
N LYS A 109 6.94 -29.42 9.81
CA LYS A 109 7.38 -30.40 8.82
C LYS A 109 6.25 -31.34 8.44
N GLU A 110 5.53 -31.88 9.41
CA GLU A 110 4.39 -32.77 9.18
C GLU A 110 3.26 -32.10 8.39
N GLU A 111 2.83 -30.91 8.81
CA GLU A 111 1.75 -30.16 8.15
C GLU A 111 2.14 -29.72 6.74
N TYR A 112 3.37 -29.21 6.55
CA TYR A 112 3.86 -28.89 5.22
C TYR A 112 3.99 -30.13 4.34
N SER A 113 4.48 -31.25 4.88
CA SER A 113 4.53 -32.49 4.11
C SER A 113 3.14 -32.90 3.64
N LYS A 114 2.08 -32.75 4.46
CA LYS A 114 0.70 -33.04 4.04
C LYS A 114 0.26 -32.20 2.84
N LEU A 115 0.66 -30.92 2.76
CA LEU A 115 0.36 -30.06 1.60
C LEU A 115 0.97 -30.60 0.29
N PHE A 116 2.13 -31.26 0.37
CA PHE A 116 2.81 -31.85 -0.79
C PHE A 116 2.53 -33.34 -0.98
N SER A 117 1.90 -33.98 0.01
CA SER A 117 1.50 -35.39 -0.02
C SER A 117 0.07 -35.57 -0.52
N GLY A 118 -0.63 -34.48 -0.85
CA GLY A 118 -1.95 -34.52 -1.47
C GLY A 118 -1.90 -35.37 -2.73
N ASN A 119 -2.71 -36.42 -2.75
CA ASN A 119 -2.88 -37.42 -3.79
C ASN A 119 -2.35 -36.99 -5.17
N ASN A 120 -1.20 -37.54 -5.57
CA ASN A 120 -0.73 -37.50 -6.96
C ASN A 120 -1.76 -38.10 -7.96
N GLU A 121 -2.85 -38.70 -7.48
CA GLU A 121 -3.98 -39.16 -8.30
C GLU A 121 -4.89 -38.02 -8.79
N GLU A 122 -4.93 -36.85 -8.12
CA GLU A 122 -5.75 -35.70 -8.56
C GLU A 122 -5.05 -34.82 -9.60
N ILE A 123 -3.71 -34.82 -9.64
CA ILE A 123 -2.94 -34.26 -10.76
C ILE A 123 -2.87 -35.31 -11.86
N ASN A 124 -4.03 -35.67 -12.40
CA ASN A 124 -4.12 -36.55 -13.56
C ASN A 124 -3.72 -35.74 -14.82
N ASP A 125 -3.27 -36.43 -15.87
CA ASP A 125 -2.95 -35.82 -17.17
C ASP A 125 -4.12 -34.99 -17.72
N GLU A 126 -5.35 -35.33 -17.35
CA GLU A 126 -6.58 -34.57 -17.64
C GLU A 126 -6.57 -33.17 -17.02
N PHE A 127 -6.13 -33.03 -15.76
CA PHE A 127 -6.01 -31.75 -15.07
C PHE A 127 -4.90 -30.88 -15.68
N ILE A 128 -3.76 -31.49 -16.04
CA ILE A 128 -2.68 -30.81 -16.75
C ILE A 128 -3.16 -30.31 -18.12
N LYS A 129 -3.95 -31.11 -18.85
CA LYS A 129 -4.56 -30.68 -20.12
C LYS A 129 -5.51 -29.50 -19.92
N GLN A 130 -6.37 -29.55 -18.91
CA GLN A 130 -7.28 -28.44 -18.60
C GLN A 130 -6.53 -27.13 -18.30
N LEU A 131 -5.45 -27.20 -17.51
CA LEU A 131 -4.61 -26.02 -17.23
C LEU A 131 -3.96 -25.46 -18.49
N LYS A 132 -3.47 -26.33 -19.40
CA LYS A 132 -2.91 -25.88 -20.68
C LYS A 132 -3.96 -25.18 -21.54
N THR A 133 -5.16 -25.74 -21.66
CA THR A 133 -6.25 -25.12 -22.43
C THR A 133 -6.67 -23.77 -21.85
N ILE A 134 -6.78 -23.64 -20.52
CA ILE A 134 -7.09 -22.36 -19.88
C ILE A 134 -5.99 -21.33 -20.16
N ASN A 135 -4.73 -21.76 -20.11
CA ASN A 135 -3.61 -20.85 -20.35
C ASN A 135 -3.55 -20.39 -21.81
N GLU A 136 -3.82 -21.28 -22.77
CA GLU A 136 -3.95 -20.95 -24.19
C GLU A 136 -5.10 -19.95 -24.42
N GLN A 137 -6.25 -20.16 -23.80
CA GLN A 137 -7.39 -19.21 -23.86
C GLN A 137 -7.02 -17.83 -23.32
N TRP A 138 -6.32 -17.77 -22.19
CA TRP A 138 -5.88 -16.50 -21.62
C TRP A 138 -4.85 -15.79 -22.51
N GLU A 139 -3.94 -16.52 -23.13
CA GLU A 139 -2.98 -15.94 -24.09
C GLU A 139 -3.68 -15.39 -25.34
N GLU A 140 -4.69 -16.10 -25.87
CA GLU A 140 -5.53 -15.63 -26.97
C GLU A 140 -6.34 -14.39 -26.59
N GLU A 141 -6.96 -14.37 -25.40
CA GLU A 141 -7.69 -13.22 -24.87
C GLU A 141 -6.77 -12.01 -24.66
N LEU A 142 -5.55 -12.22 -24.16
CA LEU A 142 -4.56 -11.15 -24.01
C LEU A 142 -4.16 -10.56 -25.36
N CYS A 143 -3.87 -11.41 -26.34
CA CYS A 143 -3.53 -10.98 -27.70
C CYS A 143 -4.69 -10.22 -28.37
N ALA A 144 -5.92 -10.71 -28.19
CA ALA A 144 -7.12 -10.03 -28.69
C ALA A 144 -7.34 -8.69 -27.99
N ALA A 145 -7.14 -8.62 -26.67
CA ALA A 145 -7.23 -7.38 -25.90
C ALA A 145 -6.15 -6.37 -26.31
N GLU A 146 -4.92 -6.81 -26.58
CA GLU A 146 -3.84 -5.95 -27.09
C GLU A 146 -4.14 -5.41 -28.50
N LEU A 147 -4.72 -6.23 -29.38
CA LEU A 147 -5.19 -5.81 -30.71
C LEU A 147 -6.37 -4.81 -30.62
N CYS A 148 -7.29 -5.03 -29.68
CA CYS A 148 -8.37 -4.07 -29.41
C CYS A 148 -7.85 -2.77 -28.78
N ALA A 149 -6.87 -2.84 -27.88
CA ALA A 149 -6.24 -1.68 -27.26
C ALA A 149 -5.39 -0.88 -28.26
N ALA A 150 -4.76 -1.54 -29.23
CA ALA A 150 -4.09 -0.87 -30.36
C ALA A 150 -5.08 -0.06 -31.24
N ASN A 151 -6.38 -0.37 -31.17
CA ASN A 151 -7.45 0.40 -31.81
C ASN A 151 -8.00 1.54 -30.93
N ILE A 152 -7.52 1.66 -29.68
CA ILE A 152 -7.77 2.79 -28.78
C ILE A 152 -6.55 3.71 -28.83
N GLN A 153 -6.40 4.42 -29.95
CA GLN A 153 -5.45 5.53 -30.08
C GLN A 153 -5.77 6.74 -29.17
N HIS A 154 -6.79 6.63 -28.30
CA HIS A 154 -7.40 7.72 -27.56
C HIS A 154 -6.97 7.82 -26.07
N ILE A 155 -6.14 6.89 -25.56
CA ILE A 155 -5.66 6.98 -24.15
C ILE A 155 -4.42 7.90 -24.02
N SER A 156 -3.74 8.20 -25.13
CA SER A 156 -2.65 9.20 -25.14
C SER A 156 -3.12 10.59 -24.72
N ASP A 157 -4.38 10.94 -25.01
CA ASP A 157 -4.94 12.27 -24.76
C ASP A 157 -5.27 12.53 -23.28
N MET A 158 -5.28 11.49 -22.43
CA MET A 158 -5.55 11.62 -20.99
C MET A 158 -4.31 12.00 -20.15
N ASN A 159 -3.12 12.01 -20.76
CA ASN A 159 -1.89 12.40 -20.09
C ASN A 159 -1.45 13.84 -20.41
N GLU A 160 -2.18 14.56 -21.27
CA GLU A 160 -1.92 15.98 -21.50
C GLU A 160 -2.51 16.81 -20.34
N PRO A 161 -1.75 17.80 -19.82
CA PRO A 161 -2.29 18.71 -18.82
C PRO A 161 -3.45 19.50 -19.42
N ILE A 162 -4.62 19.43 -18.77
CA ILE A 162 -5.82 20.22 -19.13
C ILE A 162 -5.43 21.67 -19.40
N SER A 163 -5.80 22.18 -20.58
CA SER A 163 -5.48 23.54 -20.97
C SER A 163 -6.26 24.57 -20.13
N LEU A 164 -5.70 25.77 -20.02
CA LEU A 164 -6.34 26.89 -19.32
C LEU A 164 -7.70 27.26 -19.95
N GLU A 165 -7.88 27.06 -21.25
CA GLU A 165 -9.11 27.40 -21.96
C GLU A 165 -10.22 26.35 -21.74
N GLU A 166 -9.87 25.07 -21.64
CA GLU A 166 -10.81 24.01 -21.26
C GLU A 166 -11.31 24.20 -19.82
N THR A 167 -10.42 24.55 -18.90
CA THR A 167 -10.81 24.85 -17.51
C THR A 167 -11.75 26.06 -17.42
N LYS A 168 -11.48 27.13 -18.18
CA LYS A 168 -12.40 28.29 -18.24
C LYS A 168 -13.76 27.90 -18.82
N THR A 169 -13.79 27.05 -19.83
CA THR A 169 -15.03 26.61 -20.48
C THR A 169 -15.88 25.77 -19.54
N ALA A 170 -15.28 24.79 -18.84
CA ALA A 170 -15.95 23.99 -17.82
C ALA A 170 -16.50 24.86 -16.67
N LEU A 171 -15.73 25.87 -16.23
CA LEU A 171 -16.17 26.83 -15.22
C LEU A 171 -17.39 27.63 -15.67
N ARG A 172 -17.43 28.11 -16.92
CA ARG A 172 -18.60 28.84 -17.45
C ARG A 172 -19.86 27.98 -17.48
N HIS A 173 -19.73 26.71 -17.83
CA HIS A 173 -20.85 25.77 -17.79
C HIS A 173 -21.35 25.52 -16.36
N ALA A 174 -20.43 25.39 -15.40
CA ALA A 174 -20.79 25.16 -13.99
C ALA A 174 -21.40 26.37 -13.28
N THR A 175 -21.20 27.60 -13.80
CA THR A 175 -21.75 28.83 -13.21
C THR A 175 -23.04 29.32 -13.87
N ASN A 176 -23.48 28.67 -14.95
CA ASN A 176 -24.70 29.02 -15.69
C ASN A 176 -25.90 28.13 -15.33
N GLU A 177 -25.79 27.32 -14.27
CA GLU A 177 -26.91 26.66 -13.55
C GLU A 177 -27.12 27.33 -12.19
#